data_AF-A0A4Y2PPW1-F1
#
_entry.id   AF-A0A4Y2PPW1-F1
#
_cell.length_a   1.000
_cell.length_b   1.000
_cell.length_c   1.000
_cell.angle_alpha   90.00
_cell.angle_beta   90.00
_cell.angle_gamma   90.00
#
_symmetry.space_group_name_H-M   'P 1'
#
loop_
_entity.id
_entity.type
_entity.pdbx_description
1 polymer ?
#
loop_
_entity_poly.entity_id
_entity_poly.type
_entity_poly.pdbx_seq_one_letter_code
_entity_poly.pdbx_strand_id
1 'polypeptide(L)'
;MNIQNIQWLQERAILIPLNEKVREINFTVQIKVPTAARTYYSIDKCLNDEEATSYPVEFLNSLNPSCIPLHRLVLKVLCPIMLLCNLNPPKLCNGSRLIVRALHAHIIEATISTGPVEGEHVLIPKATSNSD
;
A
#
# COMPACT_ATOMS: atom_id res chain seq x y z
N MET A 1 -7.68 -9.30 19.65
CA MET A 1 -6.90 -8.36 18.81
C MET A 1 -7.29 -6.95 19.22
N ASN A 2 -6.37 -6.16 19.78
CA ASN A 2 -6.68 -4.80 20.23
C ASN A 2 -6.55 -3.80 19.07
N ILE A 3 -7.50 -3.87 18.14
CA ILE A 3 -7.44 -3.16 16.85
C ILE A 3 -7.64 -1.64 17.02
N GLN A 4 -8.19 -1.20 18.15
CA GLN A 4 -8.33 0.23 18.48
C GLN A 4 -7.02 0.84 19.00
N ASN A 5 -6.04 0.01 19.38
CA ASN A 5 -4.75 0.47 19.85
C ASN A 5 -3.73 0.39 18.70
N ILE A 6 -3.34 1.56 18.18
CA ILE A 6 -2.42 1.68 17.05
C ILE A 6 -1.02 1.15 17.42
N GLN A 7 -0.55 1.44 18.63
CA GLN A 7 0.72 0.92 19.15
C GLN A 7 0.73 -0.62 19.14
N TRP A 8 -0.39 -1.22 19.55
CA TRP A 8 -0.55 -2.67 19.54
C TRP A 8 -0.45 -3.25 18.12
N LEU A 9 -1.02 -2.57 17.12
CA LEU A 9 -0.96 -2.94 15.70
C LEU A 9 0.44 -2.73 15.09
N GLN A 10 1.16 -1.69 15.51
CA GLN A 10 2.51 -1.35 15.01
C GLN A 10 3.55 -2.42 15.35
N GLU A 11 3.49 -2.95 16.55
CA GLU A 11 4.51 -3.86 17.09
C GLU A 11 4.36 -5.31 16.59
N ARG A 12 3.26 -5.65 15.91
CA ARG A 12 2.87 -7.05 15.64
C ARG A 12 2.58 -7.27 14.17
N ALA A 13 2.95 -8.46 13.68
CA ALA A 13 2.58 -8.94 12.36
C ALA A 13 1.79 -10.24 12.51
N ILE A 14 0.78 -10.43 11.65
CA ILE A 14 0.00 -11.67 11.57
C ILE A 14 0.49 -12.40 10.33
N LEU A 15 1.07 -13.58 10.52
CA LEU A 15 1.57 -14.41 9.44
C LEU A 15 0.62 -15.60 9.22
N ILE A 16 0.16 -15.76 7.98
CA ILE A 16 -0.76 -16.82 7.56
C ILE A 16 -0.32 -17.30 6.17
N PRO A 17 -0.38 -18.61 5.87
CA PRO A 17 0.08 -19.16 4.60
C PRO A 17 -0.73 -18.72 3.36
N LEU A 18 -1.96 -18.24 3.54
CA LEU A 18 -2.88 -17.93 2.44
C LEU A 18 -3.10 -16.42 2.29
N ASN A 19 -2.73 -15.87 1.13
CA ASN A 19 -2.92 -14.45 0.80
C ASN A 19 -4.40 -14.01 0.87
N GLU A 20 -5.34 -14.90 0.57
CA GLU A 20 -6.77 -14.62 0.72
C GLU A 20 -7.15 -14.33 2.18
N LYS A 21 -6.66 -15.14 3.12
CA LYS A 21 -6.88 -14.92 4.55
C LYS A 21 -6.15 -13.68 5.07
N VAL A 22 -4.97 -13.39 4.54
CA VAL A 22 -4.28 -12.12 4.82
C VAL A 22 -5.15 -10.92 4.41
N ARG A 23 -5.78 -10.97 3.23
CA ARG A 23 -6.68 -9.91 2.75
C ARG A 23 -7.91 -9.75 3.65
N GLU A 24 -8.58 -10.83 4.02
CA GLU A 24 -9.74 -10.80 4.92
C GLU A 24 -9.40 -10.13 6.27
N ILE A 25 -8.25 -10.48 6.86
CA ILE A 25 -7.80 -9.90 8.12
C ILE A 25 -7.43 -8.44 7.96
N ASN A 26 -6.66 -8.09 6.93
CA ASN A 26 -6.27 -6.71 6.66
C ASN A 26 -7.50 -5.82 6.46
N PHE A 27 -8.51 -6.31 5.73
CA PHE A 27 -9.78 -5.63 5.55
C PHE A 27 -10.56 -5.47 6.87
N THR A 28 -10.62 -6.54 7.68
CA THR A 28 -11.27 -6.51 9.00
C THR A 28 -10.62 -5.49 9.94
N VAL A 29 -9.28 -5.42 9.95
CA VAL A 29 -8.52 -4.44 10.73
C VAL A 29 -8.83 -3.03 10.23
N GLN A 30 -8.80 -2.80 8.91
CA GLN A 30 -9.04 -1.50 8.31
C GLN A 30 -10.47 -0.98 8.56
N ILE A 31 -11.51 -1.83 8.53
CA ILE A 31 -12.88 -1.40 8.83
C ILE A 31 -12.99 -0.84 10.25
N LYS A 32 -12.30 -1.46 11.21
CA LYS A 32 -12.39 -1.10 12.63
C LYS A 32 -11.70 0.21 12.98
N VAL A 33 -10.81 0.71 12.12
CA VAL A 33 -10.20 2.03 12.31
C VAL A 33 -11.22 3.12 11.96
N PRO A 34 -11.61 4.01 12.91
CA PRO A 34 -12.68 4.98 12.75
C PRO A 34 -12.21 6.25 12.00
N THR A 35 -11.45 6.08 10.93
CA THR A 35 -10.98 7.17 10.07
C THR A 35 -11.54 7.02 8.66
N ALA A 36 -11.65 8.14 7.95
CA ALA A 36 -12.12 8.16 6.56
C ALA A 36 -11.16 7.37 5.66
N ALA A 37 -11.73 6.52 4.80
CA ALA A 37 -10.97 5.80 3.80
C ALA A 37 -10.74 6.68 2.57
N ARG A 38 -9.54 6.59 1.99
CA ARG A 38 -9.23 7.14 0.67
C ARG A 38 -8.88 6.00 -0.27
N THR A 39 -9.42 6.07 -1.48
CA THR A 39 -9.14 5.11 -2.54
C THR A 39 -8.19 5.75 -3.56
N TYR A 40 -7.14 5.03 -3.91
CA TYR A 40 -6.21 5.34 -4.99
C TYR A 40 -6.39 4.31 -6.09
N TYR A 41 -6.42 4.78 -7.33
CA TYR A 41 -6.48 3.91 -8.51
C TYR A 41 -5.12 3.90 -9.21
N SER A 42 -4.64 2.75 -9.68
CA SER A 42 -3.50 2.70 -10.62
C SER A 42 -3.91 3.37 -11.93
N ILE A 43 -2.91 3.86 -12.67
CA ILE A 43 -3.11 4.35 -14.03
C ILE A 43 -2.35 3.35 -14.89
N ASP A 44 -3.05 2.32 -15.34
CA ASP A 44 -2.46 1.28 -16.17
C ASP A 44 -2.65 1.69 -17.63
N LYS A 45 -1.55 2.08 -18.29
CA LYS A 45 -1.54 2.44 -19.71
C LYS A 45 -0.51 1.58 -20.43
N CYS A 46 -0.90 0.96 -21.54
CA CYS A 46 0.05 0.32 -22.46
C CYS A 46 0.98 1.39 -23.05
N LEU A 47 2.26 1.02 -23.21
CA LEU A 47 3.27 1.92 -23.75
C LEU A 47 3.09 2.13 -25.27
N ASN A 48 2.55 1.11 -25.96
CA ASN A 48 2.35 1.11 -27.41
C ASN A 48 0.88 0.87 -27.80
N ASP A 49 0.40 1.53 -28.86
CA ASP A 49 -1.01 1.47 -29.30
C ASP A 49 -1.43 0.08 -29.82
N GLU A 50 -0.49 -0.72 -30.36
CA GLU A 50 -0.74 -2.09 -30.80
C GLU A 50 -1.04 -3.03 -29.62
N GLU A 51 -0.32 -2.86 -28.50
CA GLU A 51 -0.56 -3.59 -27.26
C GLU A 51 -1.81 -3.07 -26.54
N ALA A 52 -2.12 -1.77 -26.63
CA ALA A 52 -3.35 -1.19 -26.08
C ALA A 52 -4.61 -1.83 -26.68
N THR A 53 -4.53 -2.28 -27.94
CA THR A 53 -5.62 -3.01 -28.61
C THR A 53 -5.70 -4.47 -28.17
N SER A 54 -4.57 -5.05 -27.75
CA SER A 54 -4.45 -6.45 -27.33
C SER A 54 -4.75 -6.67 -25.84
N TYR A 55 -4.53 -5.65 -25.02
CA TYR A 55 -4.74 -5.65 -23.57
C TYR A 55 -5.62 -4.47 -23.16
N PRO A 56 -6.96 -4.63 -23.22
CA PRO A 56 -7.87 -3.58 -22.81
C PRO A 56 -7.61 -3.18 -21.35
N VAL A 57 -7.85 -1.91 -21.03
CA VAL A 57 -7.60 -1.35 -19.70
C VAL A 57 -8.39 -2.09 -18.62
N GLU A 58 -9.58 -2.60 -18.94
CA GLU A 58 -10.39 -3.44 -18.06
C GLU A 58 -9.68 -4.75 -17.70
N PHE A 59 -8.97 -5.36 -18.65
CA PHE A 59 -8.16 -6.55 -18.40
C PHE A 59 -6.97 -6.22 -17.50
N LEU A 60 -6.25 -5.13 -17.78
CA LEU A 60 -5.13 -4.68 -16.94
C LEU A 60 -5.56 -4.36 -15.50
N ASN A 61 -6.69 -3.66 -15.34
CA ASN A 61 -7.27 -3.33 -14.04
C ASN A 61 -7.76 -4.56 -13.27
N SER A 62 -8.00 -5.69 -13.95
CA SER A 62 -8.36 -6.97 -13.33
C SER A 62 -7.15 -7.77 -12.83
N LEU A 63 -5.94 -7.43 -13.29
CA LEU A 63 -4.73 -8.10 -12.86
C LEU A 63 -4.48 -7.87 -11.36
N ASN A 64 -4.16 -8.96 -10.67
CA ASN A 64 -3.84 -8.95 -9.25
C ASN A 64 -2.52 -9.68 -8.97
N PRO A 65 -1.39 -9.20 -9.53
CA PRO A 65 -0.10 -9.84 -9.31
C PRO A 65 0.40 -9.52 -7.90
N SER A 66 1.08 -10.49 -7.27
CA SER A 66 1.56 -10.40 -5.88
C SER A 66 2.58 -9.29 -5.61
N CYS A 67 3.17 -8.70 -6.66
CA CYS A 67 4.28 -7.76 -6.59
C CYS A 67 3.93 -6.32 -7.01
N ILE A 68 2.66 -6.04 -7.34
CA ILE A 68 2.21 -4.69 -7.77
C ILE A 68 1.05 -4.27 -6.86
N PRO A 69 0.95 -2.99 -6.48
CA PRO A 69 -0.24 -2.49 -5.79
C PRO A 69 -1.50 -2.83 -6.60
N LEU A 70 -2.54 -3.29 -5.91
CA LEU A 70 -3.85 -3.51 -6.51
C LEU A 70 -4.28 -2.28 -7.31
N HIS A 71 -4.94 -2.50 -8.47
CA HIS A 71 -5.53 -1.43 -9.26
C HIS A 71 -6.35 -0.47 -8.39
N ARG A 72 -7.02 -1.01 -7.35
CA ARG A 72 -7.71 -0.26 -6.32
C ARG A 72 -7.02 -0.43 -4.96
N LEU A 73 -6.37 0.62 -4.48
CA LEU A 73 -5.74 0.68 -3.16
C LEU A 73 -6.56 1.54 -2.20
N VAL A 74 -7.14 0.94 -1.16
CA VAL A 74 -7.90 1.64 -0.12
C VAL A 74 -7.00 1.82 1.10
N LEU A 75 -6.83 3.06 1.56
CA LEU A 75 -6.02 3.41 2.73
C LEU A 75 -6.83 4.21 3.75
N LYS A 76 -6.40 4.18 5.00
CA LYS A 76 -6.96 4.93 6.12
C LYS A 76 -5.84 5.51 6.96
N VAL A 77 -6.07 6.71 7.51
CA VAL A 77 -5.15 7.31 8.47
C VAL A 77 -5.07 6.42 9.71
N LEU A 78 -3.87 6.28 10.28
CA LEU A 78 -3.51 5.41 11.41
C LEU A 78 -3.42 3.91 11.10
N CYS A 79 -3.73 3.46 9.87
CA CYS A 79 -3.51 2.07 9.50
C CYS A 79 -2.02 1.79 9.23
N PRO A 80 -1.51 0.62 9.66
CA PRO A 80 -0.21 0.13 9.21
C PRO A 80 -0.25 -0.25 7.73
N ILE A 81 0.82 0.07 7.01
CA ILE A 81 1.07 -0.32 5.62
C ILE A 81 2.49 -0.86 5.49
N MET A 82 2.76 -1.59 4.41
CA MET A 82 4.07 -2.12 4.08
C MET A 82 4.42 -1.75 2.65
N LEU A 83 5.66 -1.33 2.40
CA LEU A 83 6.15 -1.11 1.05
C LEU A 83 6.35 -2.44 0.33
N LEU A 84 5.91 -2.53 -0.93
CA LEU A 84 6.09 -3.70 -1.80
C LEU A 84 7.30 -3.55 -2.74
N CYS A 85 7.89 -2.35 -2.81
CA CYS A 85 9.04 -2.04 -3.66
C CYS A 85 10.03 -1.12 -2.95
N ASN A 86 11.23 -1.01 -3.50
CA ASN A 86 12.26 -0.10 -3.01
C ASN A 86 11.97 1.32 -3.51
N LEU A 87 11.94 2.29 -2.60
CA LEU A 87 11.76 3.71 -2.94
C LEU A 87 13.02 4.52 -2.71
N ASN A 88 13.71 4.29 -1.58
CA ASN A 88 14.95 4.98 -1.24
C ASN A 88 15.83 4.10 -0.33
N PRO A 89 16.51 3.09 -0.88
CA PRO A 89 17.42 2.25 -0.11
C PRO A 89 18.58 3.05 0.49
N PRO A 90 19.06 2.69 1.70
CA PRO A 90 18.62 1.56 2.52
C PRO A 90 17.44 1.87 3.44
N LYS A 91 16.87 3.08 3.36
CA LYS A 91 15.90 3.61 4.33
C LYS A 91 14.47 3.12 4.07
N LEU A 92 14.02 3.20 2.82
CA LEU A 92 12.67 2.83 2.37
C LEU A 92 12.78 1.72 1.33
N CYS A 93 12.67 0.48 1.81
CA CYS A 93 12.85 -0.72 1.02
C CYS A 93 11.55 -1.56 1.02
N ASN A 94 11.50 -2.56 0.16
CA ASN A 94 10.48 -3.60 0.23
C ASN A 94 10.45 -4.19 1.65
N GLY A 95 9.25 -4.32 2.23
CA GLY A 95 9.05 -4.79 3.60
C GLY A 95 9.09 -3.70 4.67
N SER A 96 9.49 -2.46 4.35
CA SER A 96 9.43 -1.34 5.31
C SER A 96 7.99 -1.14 5.78
N ARG A 97 7.77 -1.23 7.10
CA ARG A 97 6.47 -1.00 7.74
C ARG A 97 6.32 0.46 8.12
N LEU A 98 5.15 1.02 7.81
CA LEU A 98 4.85 2.43 7.99
C LEU A 98 3.46 2.61 8.58
N ILE A 99 3.21 3.78 9.14
CA ILE A 99 1.90 4.17 9.68
C ILE A 99 1.42 5.42 8.98
N VAL A 100 0.22 5.35 8.40
CA VAL A 100 -0.35 6.46 7.65
C VAL A 100 -0.66 7.63 8.58
N ARG A 101 -0.17 8.82 8.23
CA ARG A 101 -0.38 10.07 8.95
C ARG A 101 -1.40 10.97 8.26
N ALA A 102 -1.29 11.10 6.95
CA ALA A 102 -2.24 11.84 6.13
C ALA A 102 -2.31 11.24 4.72
N LEU A 103 -3.45 11.45 4.07
CA LEU A 103 -3.72 10.93 2.73
C LEU A 103 -4.12 12.09 1.82
N HIS A 104 -3.22 12.49 0.93
CA HIS A 104 -3.44 13.54 -0.09
C HIS A 104 -3.74 12.93 -1.46
N ALA A 105 -4.02 13.76 -2.46
CA ALA A 105 -4.39 13.30 -3.80
C ALA A 105 -3.29 12.45 -4.47
N HIS A 106 -2.04 12.88 -4.32
CA HIS A 106 -0.89 12.24 -4.97
C HIS A 106 0.22 11.87 -3.99
N ILE A 107 0.02 12.09 -2.70
CA ILE A 107 1.03 11.88 -1.65
C ILE A 107 0.39 11.15 -0.48
N ILE A 108 1.10 10.15 0.05
CA ILE A 108 0.81 9.50 1.32
C ILE A 108 1.86 9.96 2.31
N GLU A 109 1.44 10.58 3.41
CA GLU A 109 2.34 10.86 4.51
C GLU A 109 2.33 9.68 5.47
N ALA A 110 3.52 9.20 5.86
CA ALA A 110 3.64 8.09 6.78
C ALA A 110 4.84 8.27 7.72
N THR A 111 4.83 7.52 8.81
CA THR A 111 5.94 7.41 9.75
C THR A 111 6.49 6.00 9.71
N ILE A 112 7.82 5.84 9.67
CA ILE A 112 8.46 4.53 9.73
C ILE A 112 8.19 3.90 11.09
N SER A 113 7.61 2.69 11.10
CA SER A 113 7.12 2.08 12.34
C SER A 113 8.11 1.14 13.01
N THR A 114 9.16 0.70 12.32
CA THR A 114 10.19 -0.19 12.87
C THR A 114 11.52 -0.03 12.14
N GLY A 115 12.63 -0.25 12.85
CA GLY A 115 13.98 -0.30 12.28
C GLY A 115 14.88 0.84 12.75
N PRO A 116 16.10 0.97 12.19
CA PRO A 116 17.09 1.95 12.66
C PRO A 116 16.65 3.42 12.53
N VAL A 117 15.67 3.68 11.67
CA VAL A 117 15.11 5.01 11.36
C VAL A 117 13.63 5.10 11.77
N GLU A 118 13.23 4.32 12.78
CA GLU A 118 11.88 4.39 13.36
C GLU A 118 11.52 5.81 13.80
N GLY A 119 10.26 6.20 13.63
CA GLY A 119 9.76 7.52 13.97
C GLY A 119 10.00 8.58 12.88
N GLU A 120 10.79 8.27 11.86
CA GLU A 120 11.04 9.23 10.79
C GLU A 120 9.81 9.43 9.88
N HIS A 121 9.55 10.68 9.53
CA HIS A 121 8.47 11.07 8.63
C HIS A 121 8.90 10.94 7.17
N VAL A 122 8.01 10.36 6.36
CA VAL A 122 8.25 10.14 4.93
C VAL A 122 7.02 10.51 4.10
N LEU A 123 7.29 11.01 2.90
CA LEU A 123 6.28 11.33 1.89
C LEU A 123 6.44 10.30 0.77
N ILE A 124 5.36 9.58 0.47
CA ILE A 124 5.33 8.59 -0.60
C ILE A 124 4.48 9.17 -1.73
N PRO A 125 5.11 9.61 -2.84
CA PRO A 125 4.34 10.02 -4.00
C PRO A 125 3.69 8.79 -4.64
N LYS A 126 2.56 9.02 -5.33
CA LYS A 126 2.01 8.03 -6.24
C LYS A 126 3.04 7.78 -7.35
N ALA A 127 3.58 6.56 -7.41
CA ALA A 127 4.52 6.19 -8.47
C ALA A 127 3.81 6.23 -9.83
N THR A 128 4.40 6.94 -10.78
CA THR A 128 4.13 6.80 -12.21
C THR A 128 5.17 5.83 -12.75
N SER A 129 4.78 4.62 -13.14
CA SER A 129 5.68 3.71 -13.84
C SER A 129 5.90 4.24 -15.26
N ASN A 130 6.88 5.14 -15.43
CA ASN A 130 7.52 5.34 -16.70
C ASN A 130 8.76 4.44 -16.65
N SER A 131 8.66 3.25 -17.24
CA SER A 131 9.82 2.41 -17.51
C SER A 131 10.55 2.99 -18.71
N ASP A 132 11.76 3.51 -18.48
CA ASP A 132 12.80 3.68 -19.50
C ASP A 132 13.31 2.32 -20.00
#